data_AF-A0AAQ3WXS2-F1
#
_entry.id   AF-A0AAQ3WXS2-F1
#
_cell.length_a   1.000
_cell.length_b   1.000
_cell.length_c   1.000
_cell.angle_alpha   90.00
_cell.angle_beta   90.00
_cell.angle_gamma   90.00
#
_symmetry.space_group_name_H-M   'P 1'
#
loop_
_entity.id
_entity.type
_entity.pdbx_description
1 polymer ?
#
loop_
_entity_poly.entity_id
_entity_poly.type
_entity_poly.pdbx_seq_one_letter_code
_entity_poly.pdbx_strand_id
1 'polypeptide(L)'
;MADVHEPLVRRKRKKVLVDYLVQFRWILVIFVVLPISSLIYFNIFLGDMWSAMKSEKKRQKQHDENVQKVVKRLKQRDPKKDGLVCTARKPWIAVGMRNVDYKRARHFEVDLSAFRNILEIDKERMVAKVEPLVNMGQITRATCPMNLALAVVAELDDLTVGGLINGYGIEGSSHLYGLFSDTVVAMEVVLADGRVVRATKDNEYSDLFYGIPWSQGTLGFLVSAEIKLIPVKEYMKLTYTPVKGNLKDIAQAYADSFAPRDGDPAKVPDFVEGMVYTESEGVMMTGVYASKEEAKKKGNKINSVGWWFKPWFYQHAQTALKRGEFVEYIPTREYYHRHTRCLYWEGKLILPFGDQFWFRFLLGWLMPPKVSLLKATQGEAIRNYYHDNHVIQDMLVPLYKVGDALEFVHREMEVYPLWLCPHRLYKLPVKTMVYPEPGFEHQHRQGDTSYAQMFTDVGVYYAPGPVLRGEEFNGAEAVHRLEQWLIENHSYQPQYAVSELNEKDFWRMFDASHYEHCRRKYGAVGTFMSVYYKSKKGRKTEKEVQEAEAAILEPAYADEA
;
A
#
# COMPACT_ATOMS: atom_id res chain seq x y z
N MET A 1 12.03 -30.22 -13.73
CA MET A 1 13.33 -30.09 -13.03
C MET A 1 14.41 -29.83 -14.07
N ALA A 2 14.44 -28.61 -14.62
CA ALA A 2 15.54 -28.11 -15.43
C ALA A 2 16.36 -27.15 -14.55
N ASP A 3 17.68 -27.19 -14.72
CA ASP A 3 18.73 -26.58 -13.88
C ASP A 3 18.34 -25.33 -13.07
N VAL A 4 18.32 -25.50 -11.75
CA VAL A 4 17.98 -24.45 -10.76
C VAL A 4 19.22 -23.63 -10.36
N HIS A 5 20.40 -23.91 -10.94
CA HIS A 5 21.68 -23.37 -10.48
C HIS A 5 22.53 -22.65 -11.54
N GLU A 6 22.09 -22.53 -12.79
CA GLU A 6 22.84 -21.72 -13.77
C GLU A 6 22.50 -20.22 -13.62
N PRO A 7 23.48 -19.35 -13.33
CA PRO A 7 23.26 -17.92 -13.30
C PRO A 7 22.89 -17.41 -14.70
N LEU A 8 21.86 -16.57 -14.79
CA LEU A 8 21.49 -15.89 -16.03
C LEU A 8 22.69 -15.05 -16.50
N VAL A 9 23.36 -15.48 -17.58
CA VAL A 9 24.49 -14.74 -18.16
C VAL A 9 23.94 -13.50 -18.87
N ARG A 10 24.16 -12.31 -18.29
CA ARG A 10 23.66 -11.04 -18.82
C ARG A 10 24.79 -10.22 -19.46
N ARG A 11 24.51 -9.61 -20.61
CA ARG A 11 25.46 -8.72 -21.31
C ARG A 11 25.59 -7.39 -20.57
N LYS A 12 26.72 -6.70 -20.73
CA LYS A 12 26.87 -5.33 -20.21
C LYS A 12 26.07 -4.34 -21.06
N ARG A 13 25.32 -3.47 -20.39
CA ARG A 13 24.53 -2.41 -21.00
C ARG A 13 25.43 -1.18 -21.28
N LYS A 14 25.22 -0.54 -22.43
CA LYS A 14 25.85 0.76 -22.74
C LYS A 14 25.17 1.89 -21.94
N LYS A 15 25.97 2.75 -21.31
CA LYS A 15 25.46 3.97 -20.64
C LYS A 15 24.99 4.98 -21.69
N VAL A 16 23.85 5.60 -21.42
CA VAL A 16 23.26 6.68 -22.21
C VAL A 16 23.17 7.97 -21.38
N LEU A 17 22.87 9.10 -22.02
CA LEU A 17 22.77 10.41 -21.34
C LEU A 17 21.84 10.38 -20.12
N VAL A 18 20.74 9.62 -20.21
CA VAL A 18 19.75 9.50 -19.13
C VAL A 18 20.35 8.89 -17.86
N ASP A 19 21.31 7.96 -17.96
CA ASP A 19 22.00 7.39 -16.80
C ASP A 19 22.71 8.50 -15.99
N TYR A 20 23.36 9.44 -16.67
CA TYR A 20 24.02 10.58 -16.04
C TYR A 20 23.02 11.56 -15.43
N LEU A 21 21.91 11.85 -16.11
CA LEU A 21 20.86 12.72 -15.57
C LEU A 21 20.25 12.15 -14.28
N VAL A 22 20.05 10.84 -14.22
CA VAL A 22 19.58 10.15 -13.02
C VAL A 22 20.63 10.20 -11.91
N GLN A 23 21.91 9.98 -12.25
CA GLN A 23 23.02 10.05 -11.30
C GLN A 23 23.13 11.43 -10.60
N PHE A 24 22.90 12.53 -11.32
CA PHE A 24 22.98 13.89 -10.76
C PHE A 24 21.64 14.44 -10.26
N ARG A 25 20.57 13.64 -10.30
CA ARG A 25 19.23 14.07 -9.95
C ARG A 25 19.11 14.54 -8.50
N TRP A 26 19.96 14.03 -7.61
CA TRP A 26 20.03 14.45 -6.22
C TRP A 26 20.17 15.96 -6.05
N ILE A 27 20.80 16.68 -7.01
CA ILE A 27 20.95 18.15 -6.96
C ILE A 27 19.57 18.81 -6.96
N LEU A 28 18.73 18.46 -7.94
CA LEU A 28 17.36 18.97 -8.02
C LEU A 28 16.54 18.52 -6.80
N VAL A 29 16.78 17.31 -6.29
CA VAL A 29 16.08 16.83 -5.09
C VAL A 29 16.41 17.70 -3.87
N ILE A 30 17.69 17.99 -3.61
CA ILE A 30 18.12 18.76 -2.45
C ILE A 30 17.67 20.22 -2.54
N PHE A 31 17.90 20.87 -3.68
CA PHE A 31 17.71 22.32 -3.77
C PHE A 31 16.28 22.74 -4.15
N VAL A 32 15.47 21.83 -4.68
CA VAL A 32 14.10 22.13 -5.13
C VAL A 32 13.07 21.23 -4.45
N VAL A 33 13.21 19.91 -4.58
CA VAL A 33 12.15 18.99 -4.14
C VAL A 33 12.01 18.98 -2.62
N LEU A 34 13.11 18.86 -1.86
CA LEU A 34 13.07 18.78 -0.40
C LEU A 34 12.52 20.06 0.25
N PRO A 35 12.99 21.28 -0.09
CA PRO A 35 12.43 22.51 0.49
C PRO A 35 10.94 22.69 0.20
N ILE A 36 10.52 22.47 -1.06
CA ILE A 36 9.11 22.58 -1.43
C ILE A 36 8.27 21.49 -0.75
N SER A 37 8.79 20.26 -0.65
CA SER A 37 8.12 19.17 0.06
C SER A 37 7.89 19.53 1.53
N SER A 38 8.92 20.03 2.21
CA SER A 38 8.84 20.48 3.60
C SER A 38 7.78 21.58 3.77
N LEU A 39 7.75 22.58 2.88
CA LEU A 39 6.71 23.61 2.87
C LEU A 39 5.30 23.02 2.66
N ILE A 40 5.13 22.07 1.75
CA ILE A 40 3.84 21.41 1.52
C ILE A 40 3.40 20.64 2.78
N TYR A 41 4.29 19.84 3.39
CA TYR A 41 3.97 19.11 4.62
C TYR A 41 3.63 20.05 5.77
N PHE A 42 4.36 21.16 5.91
CA PHE A 42 4.07 22.17 6.91
C PHE A 42 2.69 22.80 6.70
N ASN A 43 2.33 23.15 5.46
CA ASN A 43 1.00 23.68 5.14
C ASN A 43 -0.12 22.66 5.40
N ILE A 44 0.09 21.39 5.05
CA ILE A 44 -0.85 20.30 5.36
C ILE A 44 -1.00 20.17 6.87
N PHE A 45 0.10 20.15 7.62
CA PHE A 45 0.09 20.07 9.06
C PHE A 45 -0.69 21.22 9.70
N LEU A 46 -0.47 22.46 9.25
CA LEU A 46 -1.26 23.59 9.71
C LEU A 46 -2.75 23.34 9.43
N GLY A 47 -3.11 22.98 8.20
CA GLY A 47 -4.50 22.67 7.82
C GLY A 47 -5.15 21.61 8.71
N ASP A 48 -4.41 20.54 9.04
CA ASP A 48 -4.86 19.48 9.94
C ASP A 48 -5.10 20.03 11.35
N MET A 49 -4.21 20.87 11.88
CA MET A 49 -4.37 21.52 13.19
C MET A 49 -5.57 22.48 13.19
N TRP A 50 -5.76 23.28 12.13
CA TRP A 50 -6.93 24.12 11.96
C TRP A 50 -8.24 23.33 11.93
N SER A 51 -8.23 22.14 11.31
CA SER A 51 -9.38 21.24 11.32
C SER A 51 -9.64 20.63 12.70
N ALA A 52 -8.57 20.21 13.40
CA ALA A 52 -8.66 19.65 14.74
C ALA A 52 -9.24 20.62 15.77
N MET A 53 -9.00 21.94 15.62
CA MET A 53 -9.58 22.98 16.48
C MET A 53 -11.10 23.16 16.31
N LYS A 54 -11.71 22.66 15.23
CA LYS A 54 -13.16 22.73 15.03
C LYS A 54 -13.87 21.73 15.96
N SER A 55 -15.14 21.97 16.27
CA SER A 55 -15.97 20.94 16.89
C SER A 55 -16.33 19.84 15.88
N GLU A 56 -16.61 18.63 16.36
CA GLU A 56 -17.07 17.52 15.52
C GLU A 56 -18.31 17.90 14.72
N LYS A 57 -19.30 18.57 15.36
CA LYS A 57 -20.49 19.10 14.69
C LYS A 57 -20.16 20.03 13.51
N LYS A 58 -19.12 20.88 13.64
CA LYS A 58 -18.70 21.78 12.57
C LYS A 58 -18.02 21.01 11.43
N ARG A 59 -17.20 19.99 11.74
CA ARG A 59 -16.59 19.13 10.71
C ARG A 59 -17.64 18.29 9.99
N GLN A 60 -18.60 17.71 10.70
CA GLN A 60 -19.73 16.98 10.11
C GLN A 60 -20.57 17.87 9.19
N LYS A 61 -20.88 19.11 9.60
CA LYS A 61 -21.59 20.06 8.71
C LYS A 61 -20.80 20.34 7.43
N GLN A 62 -19.48 20.56 7.53
CA GLN A 62 -18.61 20.79 6.37
C GLN A 62 -18.55 19.57 5.44
N HIS A 63 -18.53 18.38 6.04
CA HIS A 63 -18.61 17.12 5.32
C HIS A 63 -19.90 17.03 4.51
N ASP A 64 -21.07 17.23 5.16
CA ASP A 64 -22.38 17.17 4.50
C ASP A 64 -22.49 18.17 3.34
N GLU A 65 -22.02 19.41 3.54
CA GLU A 65 -21.96 20.44 2.50
C GLU A 65 -21.07 20.01 1.32
N ASN A 66 -19.95 19.34 1.58
CA ASN A 66 -19.05 18.85 0.54
C ASN A 66 -19.65 17.65 -0.21
N VAL A 67 -20.33 16.74 0.48
CA VAL A 67 -21.07 15.63 -0.15
C VAL A 67 -22.12 16.19 -1.13
N GLN A 68 -22.88 17.22 -0.73
CA GLN A 68 -23.85 17.85 -1.63
C GLN A 68 -23.19 18.50 -2.86
N LYS A 69 -22.00 19.10 -2.72
CA LYS A 69 -21.24 19.61 -3.88
C LYS A 69 -20.84 18.49 -4.84
N VAL A 70 -20.41 17.34 -4.32
CA VAL A 70 -20.06 16.15 -5.12
C VAL A 70 -21.29 15.64 -5.87
N VAL A 71 -22.41 15.46 -5.19
CA VAL A 71 -23.68 15.02 -5.80
C VAL A 71 -24.14 16.00 -6.87
N LYS A 72 -24.14 17.30 -6.58
CA LYS A 72 -24.51 18.35 -7.54
C LYS A 72 -23.59 18.32 -8.76
N ARG A 73 -22.27 18.19 -8.56
CA ARG A 73 -21.31 18.11 -9.66
C ARG A 73 -21.55 16.86 -10.50
N LEU A 74 -21.75 15.70 -9.89
CA LEU A 74 -21.99 14.45 -10.61
C LEU A 74 -23.25 14.52 -11.49
N LYS A 75 -24.34 15.12 -10.98
CA LYS A 75 -25.59 15.31 -11.74
C LYS A 75 -25.49 16.28 -12.92
N GLN A 76 -24.44 17.08 -13.00
CA GLN A 76 -24.20 17.97 -14.15
C GLN A 76 -23.61 17.23 -15.35
N ARG A 77 -23.17 15.98 -15.18
CA ARG A 77 -22.57 15.20 -16.25
C ARG A 77 -23.60 14.91 -17.35
N ASP A 78 -23.23 15.20 -18.59
CA ASP A 78 -23.87 14.67 -19.79
C ASP A 78 -23.04 13.47 -20.30
N PRO A 79 -23.51 12.22 -20.15
CA PRO A 79 -22.76 11.04 -20.57
C PRO A 79 -22.37 11.05 -22.06
N LYS A 80 -23.16 11.72 -22.91
CA LYS A 80 -22.88 11.81 -24.35
C LYS A 80 -21.73 12.76 -24.67
N LYS A 81 -21.43 13.71 -23.78
CA LYS A 81 -20.44 14.79 -24.00
C LYS A 81 -19.22 14.73 -23.10
N ASP A 82 -19.38 14.31 -21.85
CA ASP A 82 -18.37 14.51 -20.82
C ASP A 82 -17.50 13.27 -20.55
N GLY A 83 -17.87 12.12 -21.11
CA GLY A 83 -17.18 10.85 -20.95
C GLY A 83 -17.20 10.27 -19.55
N LEU A 84 -16.23 9.42 -19.19
CA LEU A 84 -16.24 8.67 -17.92
C LEU A 84 -15.92 9.54 -16.69
N VAL A 85 -16.56 9.24 -15.58
CA VAL A 85 -16.39 9.93 -14.29
C VAL A 85 -15.08 9.54 -13.63
N CYS A 86 -14.38 10.53 -13.07
CA CYS A 86 -13.23 10.30 -12.23
C CYS A 86 -13.03 11.40 -11.17
N THR A 87 -12.13 11.15 -10.23
CA THR A 87 -11.71 12.19 -9.29
C THR A 87 -10.93 13.29 -10.00
N ALA A 88 -11.01 14.54 -9.55
CA ALA A 88 -10.18 15.65 -10.06
C ALA A 88 -8.70 15.54 -9.64
N ARG A 89 -8.36 14.51 -8.83
CA ARG A 89 -7.00 14.26 -8.34
C ARG A 89 -6.05 14.02 -9.53
N LYS A 90 -5.05 14.88 -9.66
CA LYS A 90 -4.09 14.79 -10.77
C LYS A 90 -3.23 13.52 -10.65
N PRO A 91 -2.86 12.87 -11.79
CA PRO A 91 -2.14 11.59 -11.81
C PRO A 91 -0.84 11.55 -10.98
N TRP A 92 -0.06 12.64 -11.00
CA TRP A 92 1.21 12.71 -10.26
C TRP A 92 1.03 12.78 -8.74
N ILE A 93 -0.18 13.04 -8.22
CA ILE A 93 -0.46 13.07 -6.78
C ILE A 93 -0.61 11.65 -6.21
N ALA A 94 -0.88 10.65 -7.04
CA ALA A 94 -0.91 9.26 -6.59
C ALA A 94 0.50 8.78 -6.21
N VAL A 95 0.62 8.04 -5.10
CA VAL A 95 1.90 7.50 -4.60
C VAL A 95 2.46 6.44 -5.55
N GLY A 96 1.62 5.54 -6.07
CA GLY A 96 2.05 4.49 -7.00
C GLY A 96 2.67 5.03 -8.29
N MET A 97 3.54 4.24 -8.92
CA MET A 97 4.24 4.61 -10.16
C MET A 97 3.39 4.47 -11.43
N ARG A 98 2.12 4.07 -11.30
CA ARG A 98 1.19 3.97 -12.43
C ARG A 98 0.98 5.32 -13.12
N ASN A 99 0.93 5.27 -14.45
CA ASN A 99 0.45 6.38 -15.25
C ASN A 99 -1.08 6.33 -15.29
N VAL A 100 -1.75 7.36 -14.75
CA VAL A 100 -3.22 7.44 -14.77
C VAL A 100 -3.69 8.01 -16.12
N ASP A 101 -3.28 7.33 -17.20
CA ASP A 101 -3.40 7.84 -18.57
C ASP A 101 -4.85 7.79 -19.10
N TYR A 102 -5.77 7.12 -18.40
CA TYR A 102 -7.19 7.12 -18.76
C TYR A 102 -7.83 8.51 -18.68
N LYS A 103 -7.25 9.42 -17.87
CA LYS A 103 -7.69 10.83 -17.80
C LYS A 103 -7.17 11.68 -18.96
N ARG A 104 -6.46 11.09 -19.94
CA ARG A 104 -6.08 11.81 -21.17
C ARG A 104 -7.20 11.78 -22.21
N ALA A 105 -8.02 10.74 -22.18
CA ALA A 105 -9.26 10.68 -22.94
C ALA A 105 -10.31 11.60 -22.30
N ARG A 106 -11.45 11.76 -22.98
CA ARG A 106 -12.58 12.54 -22.48
C ARG A 106 -13.09 11.99 -21.14
N HIS A 107 -13.19 12.86 -20.14
CA HIS A 107 -13.58 12.46 -18.79
C HIS A 107 -14.23 13.61 -18.02
N PHE A 108 -15.02 13.23 -17.01
CA PHE A 108 -15.70 14.17 -16.12
C PHE A 108 -15.08 14.16 -14.73
N GLU A 109 -14.38 15.24 -14.38
CA GLU A 109 -13.72 15.37 -13.08
C GLU A 109 -14.70 15.82 -11.97
N VAL A 110 -14.61 15.13 -10.83
CA VAL A 110 -15.30 15.45 -9.58
C VAL A 110 -14.27 15.68 -8.48
N ASP A 111 -14.28 16.86 -7.88
CA ASP A 111 -13.30 17.23 -6.86
C ASP A 111 -13.67 16.66 -5.48
N LEU A 112 -12.72 15.94 -4.88
CA LEU A 112 -12.80 15.38 -3.54
C LEU A 112 -11.71 15.95 -2.60
N SER A 113 -11.00 17.00 -3.03
CA SER A 113 -9.84 17.55 -2.32
C SER A 113 -10.15 18.06 -0.90
N ALA A 114 -11.41 18.42 -0.64
CA ALA A 114 -11.88 18.93 0.66
C ALA A 114 -12.08 17.86 1.74
N PHE A 115 -12.15 16.57 1.35
CA PHE A 115 -12.48 15.45 2.24
C PHE A 115 -11.26 14.98 3.07
N ARG A 116 -10.75 15.84 3.96
CA ARG A 116 -9.50 15.66 4.73
C ARG A 116 -9.66 15.68 6.26
N ASN A 117 -10.89 15.57 6.76
CA ASN A 117 -11.20 15.75 8.16
C ASN A 117 -11.35 14.41 8.89
N ILE A 118 -10.82 14.33 10.10
CA ILE A 118 -11.25 13.35 11.10
C ILE A 118 -12.58 13.86 11.64
N LEU A 119 -13.68 13.17 11.36
CA LEU A 119 -15.02 13.63 11.72
C LEU A 119 -15.28 13.39 13.21
N GLU A 120 -14.93 12.20 13.70
CA GLU A 120 -15.24 11.73 15.06
C GLU A 120 -14.23 10.65 15.50
N ILE A 121 -13.91 10.63 16.80
CA ILE A 121 -13.17 9.53 17.46
C ILE A 121 -14.05 9.02 18.61
N ASP A 122 -14.78 7.94 18.36
CA ASP A 122 -15.67 7.33 19.33
C ASP A 122 -14.91 6.28 20.16
N LYS A 123 -14.73 6.58 21.46
CA LYS A 123 -14.02 5.71 22.41
C LYS A 123 -14.89 4.61 23.00
N GLU A 124 -16.22 4.73 22.89
CA GLU A 124 -17.16 3.71 23.37
C GLU A 124 -17.34 2.64 22.30
N ARG A 125 -17.61 3.06 21.05
CA ARG A 125 -17.71 2.14 19.90
C ARG A 125 -16.35 1.67 19.40
N MET A 126 -15.26 2.30 19.83
CA MET A 126 -13.89 2.04 19.37
C MET A 126 -13.78 2.18 17.85
N VAL A 127 -14.24 3.32 17.33
CA VAL A 127 -14.29 3.61 15.88
C VAL A 127 -13.84 5.05 15.62
N ALA A 128 -13.05 5.25 14.58
CA ALA A 128 -12.78 6.56 14.03
C ALA A 128 -13.59 6.77 12.74
N LYS A 129 -14.40 7.83 12.69
CA LYS A 129 -15.08 8.27 11.46
C LYS A 129 -14.21 9.31 10.76
N VAL A 130 -13.79 9.03 9.54
CA VAL A 130 -12.79 9.83 8.82
C VAL A 130 -13.17 10.03 7.35
N GLU A 131 -12.73 11.14 6.78
CA GLU A 131 -12.84 11.39 5.34
C GLU A 131 -11.69 10.71 4.57
N PRO A 132 -11.89 10.35 3.28
CA PRO A 132 -10.96 9.52 2.48
C PRO A 132 -9.55 10.08 2.32
N LEU A 133 -9.32 11.39 2.42
CA LEU A 133 -7.98 11.98 2.29
C LEU A 133 -7.30 12.23 3.64
N VAL A 134 -7.89 11.81 4.76
CA VAL A 134 -7.16 11.66 6.02
C VAL A 134 -6.04 10.66 5.80
N ASN A 135 -4.82 11.01 6.24
CA ASN A 135 -3.64 10.17 6.06
C ASN A 135 -3.16 9.54 7.38
N MET A 136 -2.28 8.55 7.27
CA MET A 136 -1.77 7.79 8.43
C MET A 136 -1.04 8.70 9.43
N GLY A 137 -0.29 9.69 8.94
CA GLY A 137 0.40 10.67 9.78
C GLY A 137 -0.55 11.54 10.62
N GLN A 138 -1.69 11.92 10.04
CA GLN A 138 -2.75 12.73 10.67
C GLN A 138 -3.54 11.91 11.71
N ILE A 139 -4.02 10.71 11.34
CA ILE A 139 -4.86 9.90 12.24
C ILE A 139 -4.09 9.41 13.47
N THR A 140 -2.84 8.96 13.30
CA THR A 140 -1.99 8.53 14.43
C THR A 140 -1.60 9.68 15.35
N ARG A 141 -1.42 10.89 14.82
CA ARG A 141 -1.17 12.09 15.63
C ARG A 141 -2.36 12.44 16.51
N ALA A 142 -3.59 12.18 16.04
CA ALA A 142 -4.80 12.39 16.83
C ALA A 142 -5.06 11.25 17.84
N THR A 143 -4.82 9.99 17.44
CA THR A 143 -5.25 8.81 18.21
C THR A 143 -4.20 8.30 19.20
N CYS A 144 -2.91 8.26 18.83
CA CYS A 144 -1.86 7.70 19.71
C CYS A 144 -1.75 8.41 21.07
N PRO A 145 -1.88 9.75 21.18
CA PRO A 145 -1.91 10.42 22.49
C PRO A 145 -3.08 9.99 23.39
N MET A 146 -4.12 9.39 22.82
CA MET A 146 -5.27 8.84 23.54
C MET A 146 -5.10 7.36 23.87
N ASN A 147 -3.92 6.77 23.65
CA ASN A 147 -3.65 5.34 23.74
C ASN A 147 -4.58 4.51 22.82
N LEU A 148 -4.87 5.08 21.64
CA LEU A 148 -5.64 4.44 20.58
C LEU A 148 -4.86 4.46 19.25
N ALA A 149 -5.13 3.52 18.37
CA ALA A 149 -4.71 3.56 16.97
C ALA A 149 -5.75 2.84 16.09
N LEU A 150 -5.70 3.05 14.78
CA LEU A 150 -6.40 2.14 13.86
C LEU A 150 -5.85 0.72 14.03
N ALA A 151 -6.68 -0.30 13.84
CA ALA A 151 -6.26 -1.70 13.97
C ALA A 151 -5.11 -2.07 13.00
N VAL A 152 -5.10 -1.45 11.81
CA VAL A 152 -4.01 -1.50 10.84
C VAL A 152 -3.61 -0.07 10.51
N VAL A 153 -2.34 0.27 10.69
CA VAL A 153 -1.77 1.58 10.37
C VAL A 153 -0.67 1.36 9.35
N ALA A 154 -0.90 1.75 8.09
CA ALA A 154 0.16 1.72 7.09
C ALA A 154 1.27 2.72 7.45
N GLU A 155 2.50 2.36 7.10
CA GLU A 155 3.75 2.85 7.66
C GLU A 155 4.31 4.13 7.04
N LEU A 156 3.70 4.60 5.95
CA LEU A 156 4.01 5.86 5.30
C LEU A 156 2.97 6.92 5.65
N ASP A 157 3.41 8.06 6.23
CA ASP A 157 2.54 9.14 6.70
C ASP A 157 1.52 9.61 5.65
N ASP A 158 1.93 9.66 4.37
CA ASP A 158 1.17 10.24 3.25
C ASP A 158 0.11 9.30 2.67
N LEU A 159 0.06 8.03 3.10
CA LEU A 159 -0.97 7.08 2.67
C LEU A 159 -2.33 7.49 3.24
N THR A 160 -3.32 7.59 2.35
CA THR A 160 -4.67 8.07 2.68
C THR A 160 -5.63 6.91 2.92
N VAL A 161 -6.53 7.06 3.89
CA VAL A 161 -7.60 6.10 4.22
C VAL A 161 -8.31 5.59 2.97
N GLY A 162 -8.79 6.48 2.11
CA GLY A 162 -9.54 6.08 0.92
C GLY A 162 -8.69 5.31 -0.10
N GLY A 163 -7.38 5.54 -0.13
CA GLY A 163 -6.44 4.78 -0.95
C GLY A 163 -6.25 3.36 -0.44
N LEU A 164 -6.14 3.19 0.87
CA LEU A 164 -5.98 1.88 1.52
C LEU A 164 -7.26 1.05 1.46
N ILE A 165 -8.43 1.70 1.56
CA ILE A 165 -9.73 1.03 1.41
C ILE A 165 -9.98 0.60 -0.03
N ASN A 166 -9.87 1.53 -0.99
CA ASN A 166 -10.19 1.24 -2.40
C ASN A 166 -9.11 0.39 -3.10
N GLY A 167 -7.88 0.45 -2.61
CA GLY A 167 -6.76 -0.28 -3.18
C GLY A 167 -6.38 -1.45 -2.30
N TYR A 168 -5.22 -1.30 -1.68
CA TYR A 168 -4.58 -2.29 -0.84
C TYR A 168 -3.89 -1.57 0.30
N GLY A 169 -3.83 -2.22 1.46
CA GLY A 169 -3.15 -1.71 2.64
C GLY A 169 -3.01 -2.79 3.69
N ILE A 170 -1.79 -2.98 4.19
CA ILE A 170 -1.45 -3.84 5.32
C ILE A 170 -0.42 -3.12 6.18
N GLU A 171 -0.12 -3.67 7.35
CA GLU A 171 1.13 -3.42 8.05
C GLU A 171 1.40 -4.53 9.08
N GLY A 172 2.40 -4.41 9.95
CA GLY A 172 2.82 -5.49 10.86
C GLY A 172 1.74 -6.08 11.78
N SER A 173 0.62 -5.38 12.03
CA SER A 173 -0.53 -5.93 12.77
C SER A 173 -1.54 -6.69 11.90
N SER A 174 -1.38 -6.68 10.58
CA SER A 174 -2.29 -7.31 9.61
C SER A 174 -2.35 -8.83 9.74
N HIS A 175 -1.34 -9.47 10.32
CA HIS A 175 -1.41 -10.89 10.65
C HIS A 175 -2.49 -11.18 11.73
N LEU A 176 -2.88 -10.18 12.53
CA LEU A 176 -4.00 -10.24 13.46
C LEU A 176 -5.30 -9.76 12.81
N TYR A 177 -5.25 -8.64 12.10
CA TYR A 177 -6.45 -7.90 11.69
C TYR A 177 -6.83 -8.02 10.22
N GLY A 178 -5.97 -8.62 9.38
CA GLY A 178 -6.14 -8.72 7.93
C GLY A 178 -5.76 -7.44 7.19
N LEU A 179 -6.40 -7.21 6.05
CA LEU A 179 -6.20 -6.00 5.25
C LEU A 179 -6.78 -4.78 5.98
N PHE A 180 -6.30 -3.58 5.61
CA PHE A 180 -6.86 -2.31 6.12
C PHE A 180 -8.38 -2.25 5.89
N SER A 181 -8.87 -2.73 4.74
CA SER A 181 -10.29 -2.81 4.42
C SER A 181 -11.09 -3.72 5.37
N ASP A 182 -10.48 -4.76 5.93
CA ASP A 182 -11.15 -5.67 6.87
C ASP A 182 -11.43 -5.02 8.23
N THR A 183 -10.76 -3.89 8.51
CA THR A 183 -10.96 -3.10 9.73
C THR A 183 -12.05 -2.03 9.59
N VAL A 184 -12.61 -1.87 8.39
CA VAL A 184 -13.68 -0.93 8.10
C VAL A 184 -15.01 -1.48 8.60
N VAL A 185 -15.79 -0.65 9.28
CA VAL A 185 -17.10 -1.00 9.84
C VAL A 185 -18.24 -0.47 8.96
N ALA A 186 -18.04 0.72 8.38
CA ALA A 186 -19.00 1.33 7.47
C ALA A 186 -18.33 2.26 6.46
N MET A 187 -18.94 2.42 5.31
CA MET A 187 -18.51 3.36 4.27
C MET A 187 -19.68 4.20 3.79
N GLU A 188 -19.45 5.48 3.59
CA GLU A 188 -20.39 6.36 2.92
C GLU A 188 -19.90 6.63 1.50
N VAL A 189 -20.78 6.40 0.53
CA VAL A 189 -20.43 6.31 -0.88
C VAL A 189 -21.43 7.10 -1.72
N VAL A 190 -20.92 7.96 -2.59
CA VAL A 190 -21.72 8.59 -3.65
C VAL A 190 -21.70 7.66 -4.88
N LEU A 191 -22.85 7.11 -5.22
CA LEU A 191 -23.05 6.19 -6.35
C LEU A 191 -23.06 6.93 -7.69
N ALA A 192 -23.06 6.17 -8.79
CA ALA A 192 -23.07 6.69 -10.15
C ALA A 192 -24.27 7.62 -10.45
N ASP A 193 -25.43 7.33 -9.88
CA ASP A 193 -26.67 8.11 -10.01
C ASP A 193 -26.75 9.32 -9.06
N GLY A 194 -25.72 9.52 -8.22
CA GLY A 194 -25.66 10.58 -7.23
C GLY A 194 -26.41 10.32 -5.93
N ARG A 195 -26.95 9.11 -5.70
CA ARG A 195 -27.40 8.71 -4.35
C ARG A 195 -26.21 8.60 -3.42
N VAL A 196 -26.42 8.99 -2.16
CA VAL A 196 -25.47 8.79 -1.06
C VAL A 196 -25.97 7.61 -0.26
N VAL A 197 -25.14 6.58 -0.12
CA VAL A 197 -25.49 5.35 0.60
C VAL A 197 -24.50 5.08 1.70
N ARG A 198 -24.97 4.47 2.78
CA ARG A 198 -24.12 3.93 3.84
C ARG A 198 -24.06 2.42 3.69
N ALA A 199 -22.89 1.89 3.37
CA ALA A 199 -22.66 0.46 3.21
C ALA A 199 -22.05 -0.15 4.48
N THR A 200 -22.65 -1.22 4.99
CA THR A 200 -22.12 -2.06 6.07
C THR A 200 -22.23 -3.53 5.70
N LYS A 201 -21.55 -4.40 6.45
CA LYS A 201 -21.60 -5.85 6.26
C LYS A 201 -23.01 -6.47 6.34
N ASP A 202 -23.94 -5.80 7.00
CA ASP A 202 -25.22 -6.35 7.48
C ASP A 202 -26.47 -5.58 7.00
N ASN A 203 -26.32 -4.67 6.03
CA ASN A 203 -27.44 -3.94 5.44
C ASN A 203 -27.64 -4.23 3.95
N GLU A 204 -28.59 -3.55 3.30
CA GLU A 204 -28.97 -3.74 1.90
C GLU A 204 -27.84 -3.40 0.89
N TYR A 205 -26.76 -2.76 1.36
CA TYR A 205 -25.57 -2.41 0.60
C TYR A 205 -24.34 -3.27 0.97
N SER A 206 -24.56 -4.44 1.59
CA SER A 206 -23.49 -5.37 1.99
C SER A 206 -22.64 -5.86 0.82
N ASP A 207 -23.25 -6.08 -0.34
CA ASP A 207 -22.51 -6.39 -1.56
C ASP A 207 -21.55 -5.26 -1.98
N LEU A 208 -21.98 -3.99 -1.91
CA LEU A 208 -21.13 -2.84 -2.15
C LEU A 208 -20.02 -2.73 -1.10
N PHE A 209 -20.33 -2.99 0.17
CA PHE A 209 -19.36 -2.99 1.26
C PHE A 209 -18.19 -3.94 0.97
N TYR A 210 -18.49 -5.17 0.52
CA TYR A 210 -17.48 -6.14 0.10
C TYR A 210 -16.89 -5.88 -1.30
N GLY A 211 -17.58 -5.10 -2.14
CA GLY A 211 -17.14 -4.80 -3.52
C GLY A 211 -16.16 -3.62 -3.65
N ILE A 212 -16.18 -2.67 -2.70
CA ILE A 212 -15.30 -1.48 -2.73
C ILE A 212 -13.80 -1.80 -2.55
N PRO A 213 -13.41 -2.69 -1.62
CA PRO A 213 -12.02 -3.13 -1.52
C PRO A 213 -11.48 -3.59 -2.87
N TRP A 214 -10.25 -3.20 -3.20
CA TRP A 214 -9.61 -3.49 -4.49
C TRP A 214 -10.32 -2.91 -5.73
N SER A 215 -11.40 -2.13 -5.59
CA SER A 215 -12.11 -1.56 -6.74
C SER A 215 -11.40 -0.32 -7.34
N GLN A 216 -10.36 0.18 -6.69
CA GLN A 216 -9.68 1.45 -7.01
C GLN A 216 -10.65 2.65 -7.07
N GLY A 217 -11.81 2.63 -6.39
CA GLY A 217 -12.82 3.69 -6.50
C GLY A 217 -13.47 3.77 -7.89
N THR A 218 -13.86 2.61 -8.44
CA THR A 218 -14.58 2.47 -9.72
C THR A 218 -16.04 2.04 -9.53
N LEU A 219 -16.50 1.85 -8.29
CA LEU A 219 -17.89 1.56 -7.94
C LEU A 219 -18.64 2.80 -7.41
N GLY A 220 -17.92 3.86 -7.05
CA GLY A 220 -18.47 5.09 -6.50
C GLY A 220 -17.38 5.95 -5.86
N PHE A 221 -17.78 7.11 -5.32
CA PHE A 221 -16.89 7.98 -4.56
C PHE A 221 -17.07 7.74 -3.06
N LEU A 222 -16.07 7.12 -2.43
CA LEU A 222 -15.96 7.05 -0.98
C LEU A 222 -15.80 8.47 -0.41
N VAL A 223 -16.70 8.89 0.47
CA VAL A 223 -16.69 10.23 1.09
C VAL A 223 -16.47 10.21 2.60
N SER A 224 -16.81 9.11 3.28
CA SER A 224 -16.40 8.86 4.66
C SER A 224 -16.29 7.36 4.95
N ALA A 225 -15.52 7.00 5.98
CA ALA A 225 -15.40 5.64 6.47
C ALA A 225 -15.34 5.61 8.01
N GLU A 226 -15.97 4.60 8.60
CA GLU A 226 -15.86 4.25 10.02
C GLU A 226 -14.87 3.08 10.15
N ILE A 227 -13.79 3.25 10.91
CA ILE A 227 -12.68 2.30 10.98
C ILE A 227 -12.41 1.91 12.43
N LYS A 228 -12.19 0.61 12.68
CA LYS A 228 -11.94 0.07 14.01
C LYS A 228 -10.67 0.65 14.65
N LEU A 229 -10.82 1.10 15.90
CA LEU A 229 -9.75 1.46 16.80
C LEU A 229 -9.38 0.29 17.71
N ILE A 230 -8.12 0.26 18.12
CA ILE A 230 -7.60 -0.67 19.13
C ILE A 230 -6.90 0.14 20.24
N PRO A 231 -6.90 -0.37 21.49
CA PRO A 231 -6.04 0.17 22.53
C PRO A 231 -4.58 -0.09 22.18
N VAL A 232 -3.72 0.90 22.41
CA VAL A 232 -2.26 0.81 22.23
C VAL A 232 -1.55 1.38 23.44
N LYS A 233 -0.27 1.06 23.61
CA LYS A 233 0.57 1.67 24.65
C LYS A 233 1.57 2.66 24.06
N GLU A 234 2.28 3.39 24.90
CA GLU A 234 3.16 4.49 24.50
C GLU A 234 4.41 4.01 23.75
N TYR A 235 4.83 2.75 23.96
CA TYR A 235 5.99 2.16 23.32
C TYR A 235 5.68 0.83 22.64
N MET A 236 6.42 0.55 21.58
CA MET A 236 6.58 -0.75 20.96
C MET A 236 7.89 -1.35 21.48
N LYS A 237 7.83 -2.46 22.21
CA LYS A 237 8.99 -3.29 22.52
C LYS A 237 9.25 -4.17 21.32
N LEU A 238 10.36 -3.93 20.63
CA LEU A 238 10.71 -4.58 19.38
C LEU A 238 11.94 -5.46 19.57
N THR A 239 11.81 -6.73 19.20
CA THR A 239 12.91 -7.71 19.18
C THR A 239 13.41 -7.87 17.76
N TYR A 240 14.72 -7.79 17.57
CA TYR A 240 15.38 -8.00 16.28
C TYR A 240 16.14 -9.33 16.31
N THR A 241 15.68 -10.32 15.55
CA THR A 241 16.24 -11.66 15.53
C THR A 241 16.97 -11.87 14.19
N PRO A 242 18.32 -11.93 14.18
CA PRO A 242 19.05 -12.22 12.95
C PRO A 242 18.89 -13.70 12.57
N VAL A 243 18.74 -13.95 11.27
CA VAL A 243 18.62 -15.28 10.69
C VAL A 243 19.67 -15.44 9.61
N LYS A 244 20.35 -16.59 9.62
CA LYS A 244 21.28 -17.02 8.57
C LYS A 244 20.90 -18.41 8.10
N GLY A 245 20.92 -18.64 6.80
CA GLY A 245 20.50 -19.89 6.17
C GLY A 245 20.24 -19.66 4.69
N ASN A 246 19.67 -20.63 3.97
CA ASN A 246 19.17 -20.35 2.62
C ASN A 246 17.82 -19.59 2.68
N LEU A 247 17.27 -19.19 1.53
CA LEU A 247 16.01 -18.45 1.45
C LEU A 247 14.80 -19.21 2.04
N LYS A 248 14.79 -20.55 1.99
CA LYS A 248 13.75 -21.38 2.65
C LYS A 248 13.89 -21.33 4.17
N ASP A 249 15.11 -21.41 4.69
CA ASP A 249 15.38 -21.31 6.12
C ASP A 249 14.95 -19.93 6.65
N ILE A 250 15.21 -18.87 5.90
CA ILE A 250 14.78 -17.50 6.21
C ILE A 250 13.25 -17.41 6.22
N ALA A 251 12.58 -17.97 5.21
CA ALA A 251 11.11 -17.99 5.16
C ALA A 251 10.49 -18.79 6.32
N GLN A 252 11.11 -19.91 6.71
CA GLN A 252 10.64 -20.71 7.83
C GLN A 252 10.84 -19.98 9.17
N ALA A 253 12.00 -19.34 9.38
CA ALA A 253 12.26 -18.52 10.56
C ALA A 253 11.30 -17.32 10.65
N TYR A 254 10.95 -16.73 9.50
CA TYR A 254 9.93 -15.71 9.40
C TYR A 254 8.57 -16.24 9.87
N ALA A 255 8.09 -17.37 9.34
CA ALA A 255 6.83 -17.99 9.78
C ALA A 255 6.84 -18.34 11.28
N ASP A 256 7.93 -18.95 11.77
CA ASP A 256 8.08 -19.34 13.17
C ASP A 256 8.11 -18.14 14.14
N SER A 257 8.43 -16.94 13.65
CA SER A 257 8.48 -15.72 14.49
C SER A 257 7.10 -15.23 14.95
N PHE A 258 6.02 -15.63 14.28
CA PHE A 258 4.67 -15.13 14.59
C PHE A 258 3.55 -16.16 14.50
N ALA A 259 3.77 -17.29 13.84
CA ALA A 259 2.83 -18.39 13.72
C ALA A 259 3.37 -19.60 14.51
N PRO A 260 3.23 -19.62 15.85
CA PRO A 260 3.82 -20.66 16.69
C PRO A 260 3.26 -22.03 16.32
N ARG A 261 4.15 -23.03 16.18
CA ARG A 261 3.78 -24.38 15.70
C ARG A 261 2.90 -25.17 16.67
N ASP A 262 2.97 -24.83 17.95
CA ASP A 262 2.10 -25.39 18.99
C ASP A 262 0.74 -24.67 19.08
N GLY A 263 0.53 -23.63 18.26
CA GLY A 263 -0.72 -22.87 18.19
C GLY A 263 -0.97 -21.96 19.39
N ASP A 264 0.00 -21.74 20.28
CA ASP A 264 -0.18 -20.93 21.49
C ASP A 264 -0.40 -19.45 21.14
N PRO A 265 -1.60 -18.89 21.34
CA PRO A 265 -1.88 -17.50 21.00
C PRO A 265 -1.06 -16.50 21.82
N ALA A 266 -0.55 -16.88 23.00
CA ALA A 266 0.25 -16.01 23.85
C ALA A 266 1.66 -15.72 23.27
N LYS A 267 2.10 -16.51 22.29
CA LYS A 267 3.37 -16.33 21.58
C LYS A 267 3.23 -15.49 20.31
N VAL A 268 1.99 -15.15 19.91
CA VAL A 268 1.74 -14.32 18.73
C VAL A 268 2.00 -12.85 19.10
N PRO A 269 2.92 -12.15 18.42
CA PRO A 269 3.24 -10.76 18.72
C PRO A 269 2.13 -9.79 18.27
N ASP A 270 2.16 -8.55 18.74
CA ASP A 270 1.25 -7.51 18.25
C ASP A 270 1.62 -7.05 16.83
N PHE A 271 2.92 -7.12 16.49
CA PHE A 271 3.48 -6.70 15.20
C PHE A 271 4.53 -7.68 14.70
N VAL A 272 4.61 -7.81 13.37
CA VAL A 272 5.58 -8.65 12.68
C VAL A 272 6.09 -7.94 11.44
N GLU A 273 7.40 -7.99 11.24
CA GLU A 273 8.05 -7.56 10.00
C GLU A 273 9.31 -8.40 9.78
N GLY A 274 9.58 -8.79 8.54
CA GLY A 274 10.85 -9.39 8.14
C GLY A 274 11.58 -8.49 7.15
N MET A 275 12.91 -8.47 7.23
CA MET A 275 13.76 -7.89 6.20
C MET A 275 14.82 -8.88 5.76
N VAL A 276 14.84 -9.22 4.48
CA VAL A 276 15.85 -10.11 3.89
C VAL A 276 16.90 -9.24 3.20
N TYR A 277 18.17 -9.32 3.63
CA TYR A 277 19.23 -8.42 3.15
C TYR A 277 20.12 -9.05 2.08
N THR A 278 20.19 -10.37 2.05
CA THR A 278 20.93 -11.15 1.04
C THR A 278 20.20 -12.48 0.83
N GLU A 279 20.69 -13.31 -0.10
CA GLU A 279 20.22 -14.69 -0.29
C GLU A 279 20.41 -15.60 0.93
N SER A 280 21.16 -15.14 1.94
CA SER A 280 21.47 -15.93 3.12
C SER A 280 21.35 -15.23 4.48
N GLU A 281 20.94 -13.96 4.50
CA GLU A 281 20.83 -13.19 5.73
C GLU A 281 19.52 -12.39 5.78
N GLY A 282 18.80 -12.51 6.90
CA GLY A 282 17.59 -11.74 7.18
C GLY A 282 17.47 -11.36 8.64
N VAL A 283 16.55 -10.45 8.96
CA VAL A 283 16.22 -10.03 10.32
C VAL A 283 14.71 -10.09 10.49
N MET A 284 14.26 -10.89 11.46
CA MET A 284 12.85 -10.99 11.84
C MET A 284 12.60 -10.07 13.02
N MET A 285 11.58 -9.24 12.92
CA MET A 285 11.21 -8.25 13.92
C MET A 285 9.81 -8.54 14.44
N THR A 286 9.72 -8.72 15.75
CA THR A 286 8.43 -8.94 16.44
C THR A 286 8.25 -7.89 17.51
N GLY A 287 7.06 -7.31 17.56
CA GLY A 287 6.72 -6.18 18.42
C GLY A 287 5.59 -6.52 19.38
N VAL A 288 5.71 -6.04 20.63
CA VAL A 288 4.63 -6.05 21.61
C VAL A 288 4.48 -4.68 22.27
N TYR A 289 3.25 -4.27 22.58
CA TYR A 289 3.00 -2.99 23.23
C TYR A 289 3.51 -2.97 24.67
N ALA A 290 4.35 -1.98 24.98
CA ALA A 290 4.93 -1.74 26.29
C ALA A 290 4.50 -0.38 26.85
N SER A 291 4.31 -0.35 28.18
CA SER A 291 4.00 0.89 28.90
C SER A 291 5.23 1.79 28.99
N LYS A 292 5.01 3.08 29.24
CA LYS A 292 6.08 4.04 29.56
C LYS A 292 6.90 3.63 30.78
N GLU A 293 6.26 3.05 31.80
CA GLU A 293 6.90 2.58 33.03
C GLU A 293 7.85 1.42 32.72
N GLU A 294 7.42 0.47 31.90
CA GLU A 294 8.26 -0.65 31.44
C GLU A 294 9.45 -0.15 30.62
N ALA A 295 9.21 0.69 29.62
CA ALA A 295 10.26 1.20 28.74
C ALA A 295 11.36 1.95 29.49
N LYS A 296 11.02 2.60 30.62
CA LYS A 296 11.95 3.38 31.45
C LYS A 296 12.66 2.56 32.55
N LYS A 297 12.38 1.27 32.70
CA LYS A 297 13.10 0.41 33.67
C LYS A 297 14.59 0.38 33.36
N LYS A 298 15.43 0.37 34.40
CA LYS A 298 16.89 0.30 34.29
C LYS A 298 17.29 -0.93 33.45
N GLY A 299 18.11 -0.71 32.42
CA GLY A 299 18.57 -1.74 31.49
C GLY A 299 17.82 -1.79 30.16
N ASN A 300 16.58 -1.28 30.11
CA ASN A 300 15.84 -1.14 28.86
C ASN A 300 16.38 0.03 28.02
N LYS A 301 16.44 -0.16 26.69
CA LYS A 301 16.93 0.85 25.75
C LYS A 301 15.77 1.47 25.00
N ILE A 302 15.56 2.77 25.18
CA ILE A 302 14.59 3.52 24.39
C ILE A 302 15.27 4.01 23.11
N ASN A 303 14.73 3.65 21.95
CA ASN A 303 15.19 4.12 20.66
C ASN A 303 14.11 4.98 19.99
N SER A 304 14.25 6.30 20.10
CA SER A 304 13.43 7.23 19.30
C SER A 304 13.89 7.24 17.83
N VAL A 305 13.42 6.31 17.00
CA VAL A 305 13.78 6.19 15.58
C VAL A 305 13.36 7.40 14.73
N GLY A 306 12.43 8.22 15.22
CA GLY A 306 11.90 9.39 14.53
C GLY A 306 12.85 10.59 14.44
N TRP A 307 13.95 10.60 15.20
CA TRP A 307 14.96 11.66 15.11
C TRP A 307 15.63 11.67 13.73
N TRP A 308 15.63 12.84 13.08
CA TRP A 308 16.06 12.98 11.68
C TRP A 308 17.52 12.60 11.42
N PHE A 309 18.38 12.73 12.43
CA PHE A 309 19.81 12.42 12.34
C PHE A 309 20.13 10.95 12.64
N LYS A 310 19.15 10.10 12.97
CA LYS A 310 19.37 8.66 13.24
C LYS A 310 19.43 7.84 11.96
N PRO A 311 20.09 6.66 11.98
CA PRO A 311 20.15 5.79 10.80
C PRO A 311 18.75 5.44 10.35
N TRP A 312 18.58 5.21 9.05
CA TRP A 312 17.31 4.72 8.53
C TRP A 312 16.96 3.37 9.15
N PHE A 313 15.66 3.13 9.37
CA PHE A 313 15.21 2.00 10.19
C PHE A 313 15.73 0.66 9.68
N TYR A 314 15.67 0.42 8.36
CA TYR A 314 16.19 -0.82 7.77
C TYR A 314 17.71 -0.99 7.97
N GLN A 315 18.50 0.10 7.99
CA GLN A 315 19.95 0.02 8.27
C GLN A 315 20.21 -0.29 9.74
N HIS A 316 19.40 0.29 10.63
CA HIS A 316 19.46 -0.01 12.07
C HIS A 316 19.07 -1.47 12.33
N ALA A 317 18.01 -1.98 11.72
CA ALA A 317 17.59 -3.39 11.81
C ALA A 317 18.70 -4.34 11.31
N GLN A 318 19.30 -4.04 10.15
CA GLN A 318 20.34 -4.87 9.51
C GLN A 318 21.51 -5.19 10.44
N THR A 319 21.85 -4.25 11.31
CA THR A 319 22.98 -4.45 12.21
C THR A 319 22.83 -5.66 13.13
N ALA A 320 21.61 -6.15 13.40
CA ALA A 320 21.36 -7.39 14.16
C ALA A 320 22.19 -8.57 13.64
N LEU A 321 22.42 -8.62 12.32
CA LEU A 321 23.27 -9.61 11.65
C LEU A 321 24.71 -9.64 12.18
N LYS A 322 25.19 -8.52 12.74
CA LYS A 322 26.50 -8.38 13.38
C LYS A 322 26.43 -8.40 14.91
N ARG A 323 25.39 -7.80 15.51
CA ARG A 323 25.28 -7.68 16.98
C ARG A 323 24.74 -8.93 17.66
N GLY A 324 24.07 -9.81 16.92
CA GLY A 324 23.16 -10.80 17.49
C GLY A 324 21.79 -10.21 17.78
N GLU A 325 20.93 -11.02 18.38
CA GLU A 325 19.58 -10.61 18.79
C GLU A 325 19.63 -9.45 19.79
N PHE A 326 18.75 -8.47 19.64
CA PHE A 326 18.59 -7.41 20.63
C PHE A 326 17.16 -6.88 20.70
N VAL A 327 16.85 -6.21 21.81
CA VAL A 327 15.53 -5.63 22.10
C VAL A 327 15.67 -4.14 22.39
N GLU A 328 14.71 -3.35 21.92
CA GLU A 328 14.57 -1.93 22.26
C GLU A 328 13.11 -1.50 22.35
N TYR A 329 12.88 -0.29 22.86
CA TYR A 329 11.56 0.31 23.04
C TYR A 329 11.47 1.56 22.16
N ILE A 330 10.59 1.52 21.18
CA ILE A 330 10.39 2.62 20.22
C ILE A 330 9.07 3.30 20.58
N PRO A 331 8.98 4.65 20.66
CA PRO A 331 7.69 5.31 20.83
C PRO A 331 6.70 4.84 19.75
N THR A 332 5.50 4.40 20.14
CA THR A 332 4.58 3.68 19.24
C THR A 332 4.30 4.42 17.94
N ARG A 333 4.08 5.74 18.00
CA ARG A 333 3.88 6.55 16.79
C ARG A 333 5.12 6.57 15.89
N GLU A 334 6.33 6.60 16.46
CA GLU A 334 7.56 6.56 15.67
C GLU A 334 7.76 5.19 15.01
N TYR A 335 7.35 4.10 15.69
CA TYR A 335 7.36 2.76 15.10
C TYR A 335 6.40 2.64 13.91
N TYR A 336 5.18 3.17 14.03
CA TYR A 336 4.25 3.19 12.89
C TYR A 336 4.85 3.88 11.67
N HIS A 337 5.59 4.97 11.84
CA HIS A 337 6.10 5.77 10.72
C HIS A 337 7.60 5.54 10.43
N ARG A 338 8.14 4.39 10.85
CA ARG A 338 9.59 4.09 10.81
C ARG A 338 10.18 4.11 9.40
N HIS A 339 9.36 3.87 8.38
CA HIS A 339 9.75 3.84 6.96
C HIS A 339 9.54 5.16 6.23
N THR A 340 8.77 6.11 6.77
CA THR A 340 8.40 7.37 6.11
C THR A 340 9.61 8.14 5.58
N ARG A 341 10.63 8.39 6.41
CA ARG A 341 11.76 9.28 6.06
C ARG A 341 12.58 8.77 4.87
N CYS A 342 12.72 7.46 4.77
CA CYS A 342 13.59 6.80 3.79
C CYS A 342 12.80 6.12 2.68
N LEU A 343 11.46 6.17 2.73
CA LEU A 343 10.58 5.44 1.82
C LEU A 343 11.04 3.98 1.74
N TYR A 344 11.10 3.33 2.91
CA TYR A 344 11.82 2.06 3.13
C TYR A 344 13.33 2.21 2.90
N TRP A 345 13.82 1.94 1.69
CA TRP A 345 15.22 2.09 1.30
C TRP A 345 15.39 2.79 -0.06
N GLU A 346 14.28 3.20 -0.68
CA GLU A 346 14.25 3.97 -1.93
C GLU A 346 14.96 5.33 -1.81
N GLY A 347 14.98 5.88 -0.59
CA GLY A 347 15.73 7.09 -0.27
C GLY A 347 17.19 7.03 -0.70
N LYS A 348 17.81 5.83 -0.72
CA LYS A 348 19.20 5.63 -1.16
C LYS A 348 19.36 5.85 -2.68
N LEU A 349 18.37 5.47 -3.48
CA LEU A 349 18.41 5.68 -4.94
C LEU A 349 18.14 7.13 -5.31
N ILE A 350 17.31 7.82 -4.51
CA ILE A 350 16.99 9.23 -4.70
C ILE A 350 18.16 10.11 -4.24
N LEU A 351 18.77 9.77 -3.10
CA LEU A 351 19.87 10.48 -2.46
C LEU A 351 20.97 9.46 -2.05
N PRO A 352 21.96 9.18 -2.92
CA PRO A 352 22.99 8.16 -2.68
C PRO A 352 23.80 8.32 -1.39
N PHE A 353 23.95 9.56 -0.90
CA PHE A 353 24.62 9.89 0.35
C PHE A 353 23.64 10.32 1.46
N GLY A 354 22.34 10.13 1.26
CA GLY A 354 21.29 10.53 2.21
C GLY A 354 21.35 9.80 3.55
N ASP A 355 22.06 8.68 3.61
CA ASP A 355 22.31 7.89 4.82
C ASP A 355 23.57 8.31 5.59
N GLN A 356 24.39 9.22 5.04
CA GLN A 356 25.57 9.73 5.71
C GLN A 356 25.17 10.61 6.90
N PHE A 357 25.91 10.52 8.01
CA PHE A 357 25.59 11.24 9.24
C PHE A 357 25.49 12.75 9.02
N TRP A 358 26.44 13.36 8.32
CA TRP A 358 26.45 14.80 8.05
C TRP A 358 25.19 15.26 7.28
N PHE A 359 24.73 14.46 6.31
CA PHE A 359 23.53 14.77 5.54
C PHE A 359 22.29 14.67 6.44
N ARG A 360 22.15 13.55 7.15
CA ARG A 360 21.02 13.33 8.06
C ARG A 360 20.95 14.39 9.15
N PHE A 361 22.09 14.82 9.68
CA PHE A 361 22.16 15.86 10.71
C PHE A 361 21.75 17.24 10.18
N LEU A 362 22.28 17.66 9.02
CA LEU A 362 22.06 19.00 8.48
C LEU A 362 20.74 19.15 7.68
N LEU A 363 20.38 18.12 6.91
CA LEU A 363 19.28 18.16 5.93
C LEU A 363 18.22 17.07 6.14
N GLY A 364 18.46 16.09 7.02
CA GLY A 364 17.53 14.98 7.24
C GLY A 364 16.14 15.42 7.76
N TRP A 365 16.03 16.60 8.35
CA TRP A 365 14.76 17.17 8.80
C TRP A 365 13.84 17.59 7.63
N LEU A 366 14.39 17.79 6.42
CA LEU A 366 13.62 18.04 5.20
C LEU A 366 13.02 16.76 4.58
N MET A 367 13.46 15.58 5.03
CA MET A 367 12.98 14.29 4.53
C MET A 367 11.61 13.93 5.13
N PRO A 368 10.77 13.16 4.41
CA PRO A 368 11.03 12.61 3.08
C PRO A 368 10.71 13.59 1.94
N PRO A 369 11.29 13.40 0.75
CA PRO A 369 10.81 14.09 -0.44
C PRO A 369 9.36 13.67 -0.74
N LYS A 370 8.52 14.62 -1.13
CA LYS A 370 7.15 14.32 -1.52
C LYS A 370 7.15 13.57 -2.85
N VAL A 371 6.67 12.32 -2.84
CA VAL A 371 6.63 11.44 -4.01
C VAL A 371 5.95 12.11 -5.21
N SER A 372 4.89 12.88 -4.97
CA SER A 372 4.20 13.59 -6.05
C SER A 372 5.05 14.65 -6.74
N LEU A 373 5.95 15.30 -6.00
CA LEU A 373 6.87 16.30 -6.54
C LEU A 373 8.08 15.64 -7.20
N LEU A 374 8.56 14.52 -6.66
CA LEU A 374 9.53 13.67 -7.36
C LEU A 374 9.02 13.22 -8.71
N LYS A 375 7.75 12.83 -8.83
CA LYS A 375 7.12 12.47 -10.11
C LYS A 375 6.95 13.67 -11.03
N ALA A 376 6.51 14.81 -10.52
CA ALA A 376 6.29 16.03 -11.32
C ALA A 376 7.58 16.57 -11.97
N THR A 377 8.75 16.26 -11.39
CA THR A 377 10.06 16.67 -11.91
C THR A 377 10.69 15.63 -12.85
N GLN A 378 9.97 14.56 -13.22
CA GLN A 378 10.43 13.55 -14.17
C GLN A 378 9.99 13.90 -15.60
N GLY A 379 10.96 14.09 -16.49
CA GLY A 379 10.70 14.02 -17.93
C GLY A 379 10.41 12.58 -18.38
N GLU A 380 9.84 12.41 -19.57
CA GLU A 380 9.46 11.09 -20.12
C GLU A 380 10.64 10.11 -20.15
N ALA A 381 11.84 10.58 -20.51
CA ALA A 381 13.05 9.76 -20.54
C ALA A 381 13.45 9.22 -19.16
N ILE A 382 13.40 10.06 -18.11
CA ILE A 382 13.72 9.67 -16.74
C ILE A 382 12.66 8.69 -16.21
N ARG A 383 11.38 8.95 -16.51
CA ARG A 383 10.30 8.05 -16.10
C ARG A 383 10.45 6.66 -16.72
N ASN A 384 10.75 6.58 -18.02
CA ASN A 384 11.00 5.30 -18.70
C ASN A 384 12.23 4.60 -18.11
N TYR A 385 13.29 5.35 -17.78
CA TYR A 385 14.45 4.80 -17.11
C TYR A 385 14.10 4.08 -15.80
N TYR A 386 13.32 4.71 -14.92
CA TYR A 386 12.87 4.06 -13.68
C TYR A 386 11.97 2.86 -13.99
N HIS A 387 11.07 2.94 -14.97
CA HIS A 387 10.26 1.77 -15.33
C HIS A 387 11.10 0.56 -15.77
N ASP A 388 12.20 0.79 -16.49
CA ASP A 388 13.00 -0.29 -17.06
C ASP A 388 14.08 -0.80 -16.10
N ASN A 389 14.58 0.05 -15.20
CA ASN A 389 15.76 -0.24 -14.36
C ASN A 389 15.46 -0.26 -12.86
N HIS A 390 14.20 -0.19 -12.47
CA HIS A 390 13.80 -0.13 -11.08
C HIS A 390 12.52 -0.92 -10.87
N VAL A 391 12.46 -1.68 -9.78
CA VAL A 391 11.34 -2.55 -9.44
C VAL A 391 10.69 -1.98 -8.19
N ILE A 392 9.39 -1.71 -8.28
CA ILE A 392 8.51 -1.49 -7.12
C ILE A 392 7.32 -2.41 -7.34
N GLN A 393 7.42 -3.59 -6.74
CA GLN A 393 6.45 -4.67 -6.86
C GLN A 393 6.21 -5.28 -5.49
N ASP A 394 5.05 -5.90 -5.36
CA ASP A 394 4.60 -6.61 -4.18
C ASP A 394 4.00 -7.93 -4.60
N MET A 395 4.23 -8.95 -3.79
CA MET A 395 3.74 -10.30 -4.03
C MET A 395 2.97 -10.74 -2.79
N LEU A 396 1.63 -10.81 -2.88
CA LEU A 396 0.79 -11.35 -1.82
C LEU A 396 0.74 -12.86 -1.98
N VAL A 397 1.56 -13.56 -1.23
CA VAL A 397 1.79 -15.00 -1.36
C VAL A 397 1.27 -15.74 -0.12
N PRO A 398 0.67 -16.94 -0.27
CA PRO A 398 0.38 -17.78 0.88
C PRO A 398 1.66 -18.03 1.71
N LEU A 399 1.55 -18.02 3.05
CA LEU A 399 2.71 -18.06 3.94
C LEU A 399 3.66 -19.24 3.63
N TYR A 400 3.10 -20.41 3.33
CA TYR A 400 3.89 -21.61 3.03
C TYR A 400 4.67 -21.54 1.71
N LYS A 401 4.39 -20.57 0.84
CA LYS A 401 5.07 -20.31 -0.44
C LYS A 401 6.09 -19.16 -0.39
N VAL A 402 6.26 -18.50 0.77
CA VAL A 402 7.19 -17.36 0.90
C VAL A 402 8.60 -17.74 0.48
N GLY A 403 9.08 -18.94 0.84
CA GLY A 403 10.39 -19.42 0.43
C GLY A 403 10.54 -19.54 -1.10
N ASP A 404 9.50 -20.00 -1.80
CA ASP A 404 9.50 -20.08 -3.27
C ASP A 404 9.51 -18.69 -3.90
N ALA A 405 8.75 -17.75 -3.33
CA ALA A 405 8.72 -16.36 -3.78
C ALA A 405 10.08 -15.68 -3.62
N LEU A 406 10.76 -15.90 -2.49
CA LEU A 406 12.11 -15.36 -2.26
C LEU A 406 13.12 -15.89 -3.28
N GLU A 407 13.12 -17.19 -3.54
CA GLU A 407 14.00 -17.81 -4.55
C GLU A 407 13.71 -17.29 -5.96
N PHE A 408 12.43 -17.12 -6.30
CA PHE A 408 12.00 -16.51 -7.56
C PHE A 408 12.55 -15.08 -7.70
N VAL A 409 12.35 -14.22 -6.70
CA VAL A 409 12.81 -12.82 -6.74
C VAL A 409 14.34 -12.75 -6.82
N HIS A 410 15.04 -13.59 -6.06
CA HIS A 410 16.50 -13.68 -6.14
C HIS A 410 16.96 -14.04 -7.55
N ARG A 411 16.38 -15.07 -8.19
CA ARG A 411 16.76 -15.49 -9.55
C ARG A 411 16.46 -14.43 -10.60
N GLU A 412 15.27 -13.84 -10.56
CA GLU A 412 14.80 -12.94 -11.63
C GLU A 412 15.39 -11.53 -11.53
N MET A 413 15.49 -11.01 -10.30
CA MET A 413 15.74 -9.59 -10.05
C MET A 413 16.93 -9.32 -9.14
N GLU A 414 17.34 -10.26 -8.27
CA GLU A 414 18.42 -10.07 -7.28
C GLU A 414 18.25 -8.76 -6.48
N VAL A 415 17.00 -8.42 -6.13
CA VAL A 415 16.68 -7.20 -5.38
C VAL A 415 16.86 -7.47 -3.89
N TYR A 416 17.60 -6.60 -3.22
CA TYR A 416 17.74 -6.58 -1.77
C TYR A 416 17.85 -5.13 -1.26
N PRO A 417 17.37 -4.85 -0.03
CA PRO A 417 16.65 -5.78 0.83
C PRO A 417 15.21 -6.05 0.33
N LEU A 418 14.60 -7.12 0.84
CA LEU A 418 13.19 -7.47 0.62
C LEU A 418 12.40 -7.27 1.91
N TRP A 419 11.17 -6.80 1.79
CA TRP A 419 10.25 -6.61 2.90
C TRP A 419 9.30 -7.80 3.03
N LEU A 420 9.06 -8.29 4.25
CA LEU A 420 8.10 -9.36 4.53
C LEU A 420 7.08 -8.89 5.56
N CYS A 421 5.79 -8.88 5.20
CA CYS A 421 4.73 -8.41 6.09
C CYS A 421 3.52 -9.35 6.07
N PRO A 422 3.18 -10.04 7.18
CA PRO A 422 2.16 -11.06 7.15
C PRO A 422 0.77 -10.44 7.31
N HIS A 423 -0.21 -11.02 6.63
CA HIS A 423 -1.60 -10.60 6.70
C HIS A 423 -2.55 -11.77 6.53
N ARG A 424 -3.77 -11.63 7.08
CA ARG A 424 -4.85 -12.59 6.86
C ARG A 424 -5.65 -12.21 5.63
N LEU A 425 -5.99 -13.21 4.81
CA LEU A 425 -7.14 -13.14 3.91
C LEU A 425 -8.29 -13.92 4.54
N TYR A 426 -9.40 -13.25 4.80
CA TYR A 426 -10.58 -13.88 5.42
C TYR A 426 -11.44 -14.61 4.39
N LYS A 427 -12.05 -15.72 4.83
CA LYS A 427 -13.12 -16.40 4.11
C LYS A 427 -14.41 -15.59 4.27
N LEU A 428 -14.63 -14.63 3.36
CA LEU A 428 -15.78 -13.72 3.39
C LEU A 428 -17.08 -14.39 2.88
N PRO A 429 -18.27 -13.85 3.23
CA PRO A 429 -19.56 -14.39 2.78
C PRO A 429 -19.77 -14.33 1.27
N VAL A 430 -19.05 -13.42 0.60
CA VAL A 430 -19.02 -13.27 -0.85
C VAL A 430 -17.59 -13.43 -1.34
N LYS A 431 -17.42 -13.99 -2.54
CA LYS A 431 -16.11 -14.14 -3.16
C LYS A 431 -15.68 -12.81 -3.77
N THR A 432 -14.78 -12.10 -3.07
CA THR A 432 -14.21 -10.82 -3.51
C THR A 432 -13.06 -11.02 -4.50
N MET A 433 -12.52 -9.92 -5.07
CA MET A 433 -11.42 -9.98 -6.05
C MET A 433 -10.19 -10.74 -5.57
N VAL A 434 -9.89 -10.65 -4.28
CA VAL A 434 -8.91 -11.48 -3.58
C VAL A 434 -9.65 -12.39 -2.61
N TYR A 435 -9.23 -13.65 -2.49
CA TYR A 435 -9.88 -14.64 -1.63
C TYR A 435 -8.88 -15.74 -1.25
N PRO A 436 -9.04 -16.40 -0.08
CA PRO A 436 -8.22 -17.58 0.25
C PRO A 436 -8.25 -18.67 -0.83
N GLU A 437 -7.20 -19.50 -0.85
CA GLU A 437 -7.12 -20.69 -1.70
C GLU A 437 -8.32 -21.63 -1.42
N PRO A 438 -8.96 -22.20 -2.45
CA PRO A 438 -10.03 -23.17 -2.24
C PRO A 438 -9.58 -24.35 -1.37
N GLY A 439 -10.29 -24.59 -0.26
CA GLY A 439 -10.03 -25.71 0.65
C GLY A 439 -8.81 -25.53 1.57
N PHE A 440 -8.28 -24.31 1.69
CA PHE A 440 -7.15 -24.01 2.60
C PHE A 440 -7.42 -24.47 4.05
N GLU A 441 -8.67 -24.38 4.50
CA GLU A 441 -9.10 -24.72 5.86
C GLU A 441 -8.90 -26.20 6.21
N HIS A 442 -8.79 -27.08 5.21
CA HIS A 442 -8.60 -28.52 5.38
C HIS A 442 -7.14 -28.95 5.40
N GLN A 443 -6.22 -28.04 5.08
CA GLN A 443 -4.79 -28.35 4.96
C GLN A 443 -4.04 -28.12 6.27
N HIS A 444 -4.65 -27.39 7.23
CA HIS A 444 -4.10 -27.14 8.57
C HIS A 444 -2.65 -26.64 8.56
N ARG A 445 -2.33 -25.72 7.64
CA ARG A 445 -0.98 -25.18 7.51
C ARG A 445 -0.67 -24.18 8.63
N GLN A 446 0.62 -23.97 8.89
CA GLN A 446 1.09 -23.00 9.86
C GLN A 446 0.52 -21.60 9.55
N GLY A 447 -0.06 -20.95 10.56
CA GLY A 447 -0.66 -19.62 10.45
C GLY A 447 -2.10 -19.60 9.93
N ASP A 448 -2.55 -20.65 9.24
CA ASP A 448 -3.93 -20.75 8.76
C ASP A 448 -4.90 -21.05 9.89
N THR A 449 -6.14 -20.58 9.73
CA THR A 449 -7.26 -20.85 10.64
C THR A 449 -8.44 -21.41 9.86
N SER A 450 -9.54 -21.78 10.53
CA SER A 450 -10.75 -22.24 9.82
C SER A 450 -11.46 -21.14 9.01
N TYR A 451 -11.14 -19.86 9.27
CA TYR A 451 -11.85 -18.71 8.70
C TYR A 451 -10.94 -17.72 7.96
N ALA A 452 -9.62 -17.93 7.97
CA ALA A 452 -8.67 -17.07 7.29
C ALA A 452 -7.37 -17.82 6.95
N GLN A 453 -6.85 -17.58 5.76
CA GLN A 453 -5.55 -18.07 5.30
C GLN A 453 -4.49 -17.00 5.58
N MET A 454 -3.31 -17.43 6.02
CA MET A 454 -2.17 -16.54 6.23
C MET A 454 -1.42 -16.31 4.90
N PHE A 455 -1.28 -15.04 4.56
CA PHE A 455 -0.51 -14.55 3.43
C PHE A 455 0.63 -13.66 3.93
N THR A 456 1.57 -13.39 3.04
CA THR A 456 2.68 -12.49 3.25
C THR A 456 2.79 -11.58 2.04
N ASP A 457 2.96 -10.30 2.29
CA ASP A 457 3.43 -9.38 1.27
C ASP A 457 4.96 -9.45 1.21
N VAL A 458 5.48 -9.82 0.05
CA VAL A 458 6.91 -9.75 -0.27
C VAL A 458 7.15 -8.48 -1.08
N GLY A 459 7.57 -7.42 -0.39
CA GLY A 459 7.88 -6.12 -0.98
C GLY A 459 9.24 -6.11 -1.67
N VAL A 460 9.24 -5.88 -2.98
CA VAL A 460 10.40 -5.87 -3.87
C VAL A 460 10.59 -4.44 -4.40
N TYR A 461 11.38 -3.65 -3.69
CA TYR A 461 11.58 -2.22 -3.99
C TYR A 461 13.06 -1.92 -4.16
N TYR A 462 13.65 -1.98 -5.34
CA TYR A 462 15.00 -1.44 -5.53
C TYR A 462 15.41 -1.44 -7.00
N ALA A 463 16.64 -0.95 -7.25
CA ALA A 463 17.35 -1.29 -8.47
C ALA A 463 17.75 -2.78 -8.44
N PRO A 464 17.37 -3.59 -9.44
CA PRO A 464 17.79 -4.98 -9.57
C PRO A 464 19.31 -5.16 -9.57
N GLY A 465 19.80 -6.28 -9.04
CA GLY A 465 21.24 -6.62 -9.03
C GLY A 465 21.93 -6.46 -10.40
N PRO A 466 21.34 -6.94 -11.50
CA PRO A 466 21.88 -6.74 -12.85
C PRO A 466 22.04 -5.27 -13.22
N VAL A 467 21.06 -4.42 -12.90
CA VAL A 467 21.14 -2.98 -13.14
C VAL A 467 22.29 -2.36 -12.37
N LEU A 468 22.45 -2.73 -11.08
CA LEU A 468 23.54 -2.25 -10.24
C LEU A 468 24.93 -2.66 -10.76
N ARG A 469 25.03 -3.83 -11.40
CA ARG A 469 26.25 -4.31 -12.06
C ARG A 469 26.44 -3.75 -13.47
N GLY A 470 25.52 -2.93 -13.98
CA GLY A 470 25.56 -2.37 -15.34
C GLY A 470 25.28 -3.41 -16.44
N GLU A 471 24.49 -4.43 -16.14
CA GLU A 471 24.03 -5.46 -17.06
C GLU A 471 22.69 -5.09 -17.70
N GLU A 472 22.36 -5.77 -18.79
CA GLU A 472 21.04 -5.68 -19.41
C GLU A 472 19.98 -6.29 -18.48
N PHE A 473 18.91 -5.52 -18.26
CA PHE A 473 17.75 -5.93 -17.47
C PHE A 473 16.49 -5.44 -18.18
N ASN A 474 15.53 -6.34 -18.38
CA ASN A 474 14.24 -6.01 -18.96
C ASN A 474 13.18 -6.02 -17.86
N GLY A 475 12.91 -4.84 -17.28
CA GLY A 475 11.95 -4.71 -16.18
C GLY A 475 10.53 -5.16 -16.55
N ALA A 476 10.07 -4.85 -17.76
CA ALA A 476 8.74 -5.27 -18.21
C ALA A 476 8.63 -6.81 -18.28
N GLU A 477 9.63 -7.48 -18.83
CA GLU A 477 9.63 -8.94 -18.93
C GLU A 477 9.79 -9.63 -17.57
N ALA A 478 10.62 -9.06 -16.67
CA ALA A 478 10.75 -9.55 -15.31
C ALA A 478 9.45 -9.41 -14.52
N VAL A 479 8.75 -8.28 -14.65
CA VAL A 479 7.42 -8.08 -14.06
C VAL A 479 6.40 -9.03 -14.67
N HIS A 480 6.41 -9.24 -15.99
CA HIS A 480 5.51 -10.19 -16.63
C HIS A 480 5.71 -11.62 -16.11
N ARG A 481 6.96 -12.07 -15.93
CA ARG A 481 7.23 -13.38 -15.31
C ARG A 481 6.77 -13.45 -13.86
N LEU A 482 6.94 -12.37 -13.09
CA LEU A 482 6.43 -12.27 -11.72
C LEU A 482 4.91 -12.44 -11.70
N GLU A 483 4.19 -11.75 -12.59
CA GLU A 483 2.74 -11.82 -12.69
C GLU A 483 2.23 -13.23 -13.05
N GLN A 484 2.91 -13.92 -13.98
CA GLN A 484 2.56 -15.32 -14.29
C GLN A 484 2.83 -16.24 -13.10
N TRP A 485 3.96 -16.06 -12.42
CA TRP A 485 4.27 -16.82 -11.21
C TRP A 485 3.19 -16.62 -10.13
N LEU A 486 2.71 -15.40 -9.94
CA LEU A 486 1.63 -15.12 -8.98
C LEU A 486 0.32 -15.84 -9.34
N ILE A 487 -0.07 -15.81 -10.62
CA ILE A 487 -1.27 -16.51 -11.11
C ILE A 487 -1.17 -18.02 -10.86
N GLU A 488 -0.02 -18.61 -11.21
CA GLU A 488 0.24 -20.05 -11.05
C GLU A 488 0.27 -20.48 -9.58
N ASN A 489 0.55 -19.55 -8.67
CA ASN A 489 0.70 -19.82 -7.24
C ASN A 489 -0.48 -19.30 -6.39
N HIS A 490 -1.63 -18.99 -6.98
CA HIS A 490 -2.80 -18.45 -6.27
C HIS A 490 -2.46 -17.23 -5.39
N SER A 491 -1.61 -16.37 -5.94
CA SER A 491 -1.06 -15.19 -5.28
C SER A 491 -1.52 -13.93 -6.02
N TYR A 492 -1.41 -12.78 -5.37
CA TYR A 492 -1.94 -11.52 -5.90
C TYR A 492 -0.88 -10.44 -6.00
N GLN A 493 -1.02 -9.56 -6.99
CA GLN A 493 -0.24 -8.34 -7.10
C GLN A 493 -1.09 -7.14 -6.66
N PRO A 494 -0.67 -6.34 -5.68
CA PRO A 494 -1.35 -5.10 -5.35
C PRO A 494 -1.48 -4.16 -6.56
N GLN A 495 -2.71 -3.78 -6.88
CA GLN A 495 -3.05 -3.00 -8.08
C GLN A 495 -2.44 -1.60 -8.14
N TYR A 496 -1.76 -1.14 -7.08
CA TYR A 496 -1.05 0.14 -7.09
C TYR A 496 0.28 0.07 -7.85
N ALA A 497 0.87 -1.13 -7.94
CA ALA A 497 2.08 -1.41 -8.67
C ALA A 497 1.86 -1.34 -10.19
N VAL A 498 2.95 -1.31 -10.95
CA VAL A 498 2.87 -1.32 -12.42
C VAL A 498 2.61 -2.75 -12.87
N SER A 499 1.59 -2.95 -13.71
CA SER A 499 1.22 -4.26 -14.22
C SER A 499 1.34 -4.35 -15.75
N GLU A 500 1.88 -5.46 -16.23
CA GLU A 500 1.98 -5.85 -17.65
C GLU A 500 0.85 -6.82 -18.06
N LEU A 501 -0.07 -7.14 -17.15
CA LEU A 501 -1.19 -8.05 -17.41
C LEU A 501 -2.09 -7.56 -18.55
N ASN A 502 -2.41 -8.47 -19.46
CA ASN A 502 -3.59 -8.34 -20.30
C ASN A 502 -4.87 -8.58 -19.47
N GLU A 503 -6.04 -8.24 -20.00
CA GLU A 503 -7.30 -8.34 -19.26
C GLU A 503 -7.63 -9.77 -18.83
N LYS A 504 -7.35 -10.75 -19.70
CA LYS A 504 -7.58 -12.16 -19.42
C LYS A 504 -6.75 -12.62 -18.22
N ASP A 505 -5.47 -12.32 -18.21
CA ASP A 505 -4.58 -12.72 -17.11
C ASP A 505 -4.87 -11.94 -15.82
N PHE A 506 -5.30 -10.68 -15.93
CA PHE A 506 -5.79 -9.92 -14.78
C PHE A 506 -6.97 -10.63 -14.10
N TRP A 507 -7.96 -11.10 -14.87
CA TRP A 507 -9.09 -11.86 -14.33
C TRP A 507 -8.80 -13.34 -14.05
N ARG A 508 -7.60 -13.84 -14.40
CA ARG A 508 -7.09 -15.11 -13.86
C ARG A 508 -6.49 -14.92 -12.47
N MET A 509 -5.87 -13.76 -12.21
CA MET A 509 -5.34 -13.40 -10.90
C MET A 509 -6.47 -13.02 -9.94
N PHE A 510 -7.41 -12.18 -10.37
CA PHE A 510 -8.51 -11.66 -9.54
C PHE A 510 -9.88 -12.24 -9.94
N ASP A 511 -10.76 -12.41 -8.96
CA ASP A 511 -12.14 -12.82 -9.23
C ASP A 511 -13.03 -11.62 -9.65
N ALA A 512 -13.54 -11.64 -10.88
CA ALA A 512 -14.35 -10.56 -11.43
C ALA A 512 -15.81 -10.58 -10.97
N SER A 513 -16.32 -11.71 -10.48
CA SER A 513 -17.77 -11.97 -10.42
C SER A 513 -18.52 -10.99 -9.52
N HIS A 514 -18.05 -10.82 -8.28
CA HIS A 514 -18.70 -9.91 -7.32
C HIS A 514 -18.51 -8.43 -7.70
N TYR A 515 -17.33 -8.09 -8.21
CA TYR A 515 -17.03 -6.74 -8.66
C TYR A 515 -17.93 -6.32 -9.84
N GLU A 516 -18.08 -7.17 -10.86
CA GLU A 516 -18.95 -6.92 -12.01
C GLU A 516 -20.44 -6.92 -11.64
N HIS A 517 -20.86 -7.74 -10.67
CA HIS A 517 -22.19 -7.65 -10.09
C HIS A 517 -22.46 -6.26 -9.50
N CYS A 518 -21.55 -5.76 -8.65
CA CYS A 518 -21.65 -4.43 -8.06
C CYS A 518 -21.66 -3.34 -9.14
N ARG A 519 -20.82 -3.45 -10.17
CA ARG A 519 -20.78 -2.46 -11.26
C ARG A 519 -22.13 -2.32 -11.96
N ARG A 520 -22.79 -3.44 -12.27
CA ARG A 520 -24.12 -3.44 -12.91
C ARG A 520 -25.19 -2.90 -11.95
N LYS A 521 -25.27 -3.45 -10.74
CA LYS A 521 -26.30 -3.08 -9.75
C LYS A 521 -26.29 -1.59 -9.39
N TYR A 522 -25.09 -0.99 -9.30
CA TYR A 522 -24.92 0.40 -8.87
C TYR A 522 -24.67 1.40 -10.02
N GLY A 523 -24.90 0.99 -11.28
CA GLY A 523 -24.79 1.88 -12.45
C GLY A 523 -23.37 2.36 -12.77
N ALA A 524 -22.35 1.63 -12.30
CA ALA A 524 -20.96 2.00 -12.53
C ALA A 524 -20.50 1.69 -13.97
N VAL A 525 -21.14 0.73 -14.65
CA VAL A 525 -20.89 0.44 -16.07
C VAL A 525 -21.17 1.69 -16.91
N GLY A 526 -20.18 2.09 -17.72
CA GLY A 526 -20.13 3.33 -18.51
C GLY A 526 -20.26 4.66 -17.76
N THR A 527 -20.36 4.63 -16.43
CA THR A 527 -20.14 5.83 -15.59
C THR A 527 -18.70 5.91 -15.14
N PHE A 528 -18.17 4.81 -14.59
CA PHE A 528 -16.79 4.71 -14.12
C PHE A 528 -16.01 3.71 -14.97
N MET A 529 -14.71 3.98 -15.14
CA MET A 529 -13.77 3.05 -15.77
C MET A 529 -13.74 1.70 -15.04
N SER A 530 -13.49 0.58 -15.74
CA SER A 530 -13.23 -0.70 -15.07
C SER A 530 -11.92 -0.68 -14.29
N VAL A 531 -11.80 -1.49 -13.26
CA VAL A 531 -10.60 -1.58 -12.42
C VAL A 531 -9.38 -2.06 -13.20
N TYR A 532 -9.54 -3.02 -14.12
CA TYR A 532 -8.48 -3.49 -15.02
C TYR A 532 -7.93 -2.31 -15.82
N TYR A 533 -8.80 -1.65 -16.58
CA TYR A 533 -8.38 -0.53 -17.40
C TYR A 533 -7.81 0.59 -16.53
N LYS A 534 -8.35 0.86 -15.33
CA LYS A 534 -7.78 1.87 -14.42
C LYS A 534 -6.37 1.53 -13.94
N SER A 535 -6.00 0.25 -13.93
CA SER A 535 -4.74 -0.25 -13.38
C SER A 535 -3.70 -0.65 -14.44
N LYS A 536 -4.13 -0.92 -15.68
CA LYS A 536 -3.28 -1.28 -16.83
C LYS A 536 -2.20 -0.22 -17.12
N LYS A 537 -1.01 -0.67 -17.50
CA LYS A 537 0.10 0.18 -17.98
C LYS A 537 -0.14 0.70 -19.41
N GLY A 538 0.31 1.92 -19.69
CA GLY A 538 0.38 2.50 -21.03
C GLY A 538 -0.71 3.52 -21.35
N ARG A 539 -0.54 4.21 -22.50
CA ARG A 539 -1.52 5.17 -23.00
C ARG A 539 -2.76 4.41 -23.46
N LYS A 540 -3.92 4.75 -22.89
CA LYS A 540 -5.19 4.20 -23.37
C LYS A 540 -5.58 4.79 -24.72
N THR A 541 -6.25 3.98 -25.52
CA THR A 541 -6.84 4.44 -26.77
C THR A 541 -8.21 5.05 -26.51
N GLU A 542 -8.60 6.07 -27.29
CA GLU A 542 -9.96 6.62 -27.26
C GLU A 542 -11.01 5.52 -27.49
N LYS A 543 -10.65 4.48 -28.25
CA LYS A 543 -11.46 3.28 -28.50
C LYS A 543 -11.84 2.54 -27.21
N GLU A 544 -10.89 2.28 -26.31
CA GLU A 544 -11.17 1.59 -25.03
C GLU A 544 -12.14 2.40 -24.16
N VAL A 545 -12.09 3.74 -24.25
CA VAL A 545 -13.02 4.63 -23.54
C VAL A 545 -14.39 4.60 -24.18
N GLN A 546 -14.47 4.64 -25.52
CA GLN A 546 -15.72 4.52 -26.27
C GLN A 546 -16.40 3.17 -26.05
N GLU A 547 -15.66 2.06 -26.04
CA GLU A 547 -16.17 0.72 -25.73
C GLU A 547 -16.76 0.67 -24.31
N ALA A 548 -16.06 1.24 -23.32
CA ALA A 548 -16.55 1.32 -21.95
C ALA A 548 -17.78 2.23 -21.80
N GLU A 549 -17.89 3.31 -22.57
CA GLU A 549 -19.07 4.18 -22.64
C GLU A 549 -20.25 3.50 -23.33
N ALA A 550 -19.99 2.76 -24.42
CA ALA A 550 -20.99 2.04 -25.20
C ALA A 550 -21.65 0.90 -24.41
N ALA A 551 -21.00 0.39 -23.35
CA ALA A 551 -21.61 -0.56 -22.42
C ALA A 551 -22.84 -0.02 -21.66
N ILE A 552 -23.12 1.30 -21.69
CA ILE A 552 -24.43 1.87 -21.25
C ILE A 552 -25.54 1.57 -22.27
N LEU A 553 -25.19 1.46 -23.55
CA LEU A 553 -26.12 1.41 -24.68
C LEU A 553 -26.49 -0.02 -25.09
N GLU A 554 -25.72 -1.03 -24.68
CA GLU A 554 -26.18 -2.40 -24.76
C GLU A 554 -27.13 -2.67 -23.59
N PRO A 555 -28.44 -2.90 -23.84
CA PRO A 555 -29.32 -3.37 -22.79
C PRO A 555 -28.73 -4.67 -22.25
N ALA A 556 -28.78 -4.86 -20.93
CA ALA A 556 -28.65 -6.18 -20.35
C ALA A 556 -29.55 -7.12 -21.17
N TYR A 557 -28.94 -8.06 -21.91
CA TYR A 557 -29.63 -8.99 -22.81
C TYR A 557 -30.93 -9.46 -22.15
N ALA A 558 -32.09 -9.23 -22.76
CA ALA A 558 -32.67 -10.21 -23.68
C ALA A 558 -32.68 -11.64 -23.10
N ASP A 559 -33.03 -11.78 -21.82
CA ASP A 559 -33.52 -13.02 -21.21
C ASP A 559 -34.98 -12.79 -20.80
N GLU A 560 -35.88 -12.92 -21.77
CA GLU A 560 -37.29 -13.36 -21.63
C GLU A 560 -37.93 -13.34 -23.04
N ALA A 561 -37.74 -14.43 -23.78
CA ALA A 561 -38.61 -14.89 -24.84
C ALA A 561 -38.54 -16.42 -24.93
#